data_AF-A0A7C2RBK0-F1
#
_entry.id   AF-A0A7C2RBK0-F1
#
_cell.length_a   1.000
_cell.length_b   1.000
_cell.length_c   1.000
_cell.angle_alpha   90.00
_cell.angle_beta   90.00
_cell.angle_gamma   90.00
#
_symmetry.space_group_name_H-M   'P 1'
#
loop_
_entity.id
_entity.type
_entity.pdbx_description
1 polymer ?
#
loop_
_entity_poly.entity_id
_entity_poly.type
_entity_poly.pdbx_seq_one_letter_code
_entity_poly.pdbx_strand_id
1 'polypeptide(L)' 'MMGKGDPPDMLKKFGMAMAMGTVFVSYILAGGVIGHFLDKWLDTSPAMFLIFFFLGTGGAIYQVFKIAAKLN' A
#
# COMPACT_ATOMS: atom_id res chain seq x y z
N MET A 1 5.72 -23.85 32.26
CA MET A 1 4.70 -23.24 31.37
C MET A 1 5.05 -21.76 31.25
N MET A 2 5.81 -21.40 30.21
CA MET A 2 6.34 -20.03 30.05
C MET A 2 5.23 -19.19 29.40
N GLY A 3 4.57 -18.35 30.20
CA GLY A 3 3.57 -17.41 29.71
C GLY A 3 4.22 -16.45 28.72
N LYS A 4 3.98 -16.70 27.44
CA LYS A 4 4.33 -15.79 26.34
C LYS A 4 3.49 -14.54 26.58
N GLY A 5 4.08 -13.53 27.22
CA GLY A 5 3.43 -12.24 27.41
C GLY A 5 3.10 -11.70 26.03
N ASP A 6 1.83 -11.77 25.66
CA ASP A 6 1.34 -11.15 24.44
C ASP A 6 1.82 -9.70 24.43
N PRO A 7 2.47 -9.22 23.36
CA PRO A 7 2.88 -7.82 23.30
C PRO A 7 1.63 -6.98 23.57
N PRO A 8 1.72 -5.94 24.43
CA PRO A 8 0.57 -5.18 24.85
C PRO A 8 -0.24 -4.79 23.62
N ASP A 9 -1.56 -4.94 23.63
CA ASP A 9 -2.41 -4.81 22.42
C ASP A 9 -2.15 -3.53 21.62
N MET A 10 -1.70 -2.48 22.31
CA MET A 10 -1.19 -1.24 21.72
C MET A 10 -0.03 -1.45 20.74
N LEU A 11 0.98 -2.26 21.09
CA LEU A 11 2.14 -2.57 20.27
C LEU A 11 1.74 -3.34 19.00
N LYS A 12 0.79 -4.29 19.12
CA LYS A 12 0.26 -5.05 17.98
C LYS A 12 -0.54 -4.14 17.02
N LYS A 13 -1.40 -3.27 17.57
CA LYS A 13 -2.16 -2.26 16.79
C LYS A 13 -1.23 -1.27 16.10
N PHE A 14 -0.19 -0.81 16.79
CA PHE A 14 0.81 0.10 16.23
C PHE A 14 1.60 -0.55 15.09
N GLY A 15 2.10 -1.78 15.28
CA GLY A 15 2.79 -2.52 14.22
C GLY A 15 1.91 -2.73 12.98
N MET A 16 0.62 -2.99 13.18
CA MET A 16 -0.34 -3.12 12.08
C MET A 16 -0.58 -1.79 11.35
N ALA A 17 -0.74 -0.68 12.07
CA ALA A 17 -0.90 0.65 11.47
C ALA A 17 0.33 1.05 10.63
N MET A 18 1.53 0.80 11.16
CA MET A 18 2.78 1.04 10.43
C MET A 18 2.86 0.20 9.14
N ALA A 19 2.54 -1.09 9.23
CA ALA A 19 2.53 -1.98 8.07
C ALA A 19 1.52 -1.53 7.00
N MET A 20 0.32 -1.08 7.40
CA MET A 20 -0.67 -0.53 6.48
C MET A 20 -0.15 0.71 5.75
N GLY A 21 0.55 1.61 6.46
CA GLY A 21 1.22 2.76 5.86
C GLY A 21 2.28 2.34 4.84
N THR A 22 3.16 1.38 5.19
CA THR A 22 4.18 0.87 4.26
C THR A 22 3.55 0.25 3.02
N VAL A 23 2.50 -0.57 3.19
CA VAL A 23 1.79 -1.19 2.07
C VAL A 23 1.18 -0.11 1.17
N PHE A 24 0.51 0.90 1.75
CA PHE A 24 -0.08 1.99 1.00
C PHE A 24 0.93 2.73 0.12
N VAL A 25 2.07 3.13 0.72
CA VAL A 25 3.16 3.79 -0.01
C VAL A 25 3.77 2.88 -1.08
N SER A 26 3.88 1.57 -0.81
CA SER A 26 4.41 0.59 -1.77
C SER A 26 3.56 0.49 -3.04
N TYR A 27 2.22 0.52 -2.92
CA TYR A 27 1.32 0.49 -4.07
C TYR A 27 1.46 1.74 -4.95
N ILE A 28 1.55 2.92 -4.32
CA ILE A 28 1.71 4.19 -5.05
C ILE A 28 3.07 4.25 -5.75
N LEU A 29 4.14 3.85 -5.06
CA LEU A 29 5.49 3.78 -5.63
C LEU A 29 5.55 2.80 -6.79
N ALA A 30 4.97 1.60 -6.65
CA ALA A 30 4.91 0.62 -7.73
C ALA A 30 4.16 1.17 -8.95
N GLY A 31 3.00 1.79 -8.75
CA GLY A 31 2.23 2.43 -9.83
C GLY A 31 3.02 3.55 -10.52
N GLY A 32 3.67 4.42 -9.75
CA GLY A 32 4.48 5.51 -10.30
C GLY A 32 5.71 5.03 -11.07
N VAL A 33 6.45 4.04 -10.55
CA VAL A 33 7.62 3.46 -11.22
C VAL A 33 7.23 2.77 -12.52
N ILE A 34 6.17 1.96 -12.49
CA ILE A 34 5.67 1.26 -13.68
C ILE A 34 5.15 2.28 -14.71
N GLY A 35 4.35 3.25 -14.28
CA GLY A 35 3.80 4.28 -15.15
C GLY A 35 4.86 5.14 -15.81
N HIS A 36 5.90 5.54 -15.07
CA HIS A 36 7.03 6.30 -15.62
C HIS A 36 7.87 5.48 -16.60
N PHE A 37 8.07 4.20 -16.32
CA PHE A 37 8.78 3.31 -17.24
C PHE A 37 8.00 3.11 -18.54
N LEU A 38 6.66 2.96 -18.46
CA LEU A 38 5.79 2.86 -19.63
C LEU A 38 5.77 4.17 -20.44
N ASP A 39 5.70 5.32 -19.77
CA ASP A 39 5.73 6.62 -20.45
C ASP A 39 7.02 6.81 -21.25
N LYS A 40 8.16 6.33 -20.75
CA LYS A 40 9.43 6.34 -21.49
C LYS A 40 9.49 5.34 -22.65
N TRP A 41 8.77 4.22 -22.55
CA TRP A 41 8.77 3.20 -23.58
C TRP A 41 7.81 3.52 -24.73
N LEU A 42 6.68 4.16 -24.43
CA LEU A 42 5.65 4.55 -25.38
C LEU A 42 5.78 6.02 -25.85
N ASP A 43 6.73 6.76 -25.29
CA ASP A 43 6.93 8.20 -25.50
C ASP A 43 5.67 9.04 -25.17
N THR A 44 4.82 8.51 -24.26
CA THR A 44 3.54 9.12 -23.85
C THR A 44 3.72 10.04 -22.64
N SER A 45 4.46 11.13 -22.74
CA SER A 45 4.60 12.05 -21.58
C SER A 45 3.31 12.86 -21.29
N PRO A 46 2.67 12.80 -20.09
CA PRO A 46 2.82 11.90 -18.94
C PRO A 46 1.53 11.08 -18.67
N ALA A 47 0.98 10.46 -19.72
CA ALA A 47 -0.36 9.90 -19.67
C ALA A 47 -0.43 8.57 -18.89
N MET A 48 0.51 7.64 -19.10
CA MET A 48 0.51 6.36 -18.40
C MET A 48 0.90 6.52 -16.94
N PHE A 49 1.82 7.43 -16.60
CA PHE A 49 2.11 7.73 -15.21
C PHE A 49 0.85 8.11 -14.42
N LEU A 50 0.03 9.02 -14.96
CA LEU A 50 -1.23 9.43 -14.32
C LEU A 50 -2.18 8.23 -14.14
N ILE A 51 -2.41 7.43 -15.18
CA ILE A 51 -3.31 6.27 -15.11
C ILE A 51 -2.83 5.26 -14.06
N PHE A 52 -1.55 4.88 -14.10
CA PHE A 52 -0.99 3.91 -13.15
C PHE A 52 -0.87 4.46 -11.73
N PHE A 53 -0.67 5.77 -11.57
CA PHE A 53 -0.72 6.43 -10.27
C PHE A 53 -2.11 6.33 -9.63
N PHE A 54 -3.18 6.59 -10.40
CA PHE A 54 -4.55 6.42 -9.92
C PHE A 54 -4.89 4.95 -9.65
N LEU A 55 -4.45 4.03 -10.51
CA LEU A 55 -4.60 2.59 -10.28
C LEU A 55 -3.87 2.13 -9.00
N GLY A 56 -2.64 2.60 -8.79
CA GLY A 56 -1.87 2.33 -7.58
C GLY A 56 -2.55 2.87 -6.33
N THR A 57 -3.04 4.11 -6.39
CA THR A 57 -3.80 4.74 -5.29
C THR A 57 -5.11 3.99 -5.00
N GLY A 58 -5.86 3.62 -6.04
CA GLY A 58 -7.08 2.82 -5.92
C GLY A 58 -6.82 1.45 -5.29
N GLY A 59 -5.73 0.78 -5.70
CA GLY A 59 -5.29 -0.49 -5.12
C GLY A 59 -4.87 -0.35 -3.65
N ALA A 60 -4.16 0.72 -3.30
CA ALA A 60 -3.76 1.03 -1.93
C ALA A 60 -4.97 1.22 -1.01
N ILE A 61 -5.96 2.00 -1.47
CA ILE A 61 -7.21 2.25 -0.74
C ILE A 61 -8.01 0.95 -0.57
N TYR A 62 -8.15 0.16 -1.65
CA TYR A 62 -8.83 -1.13 -1.61
C TYR A 62 -8.20 -2.09 -0.59
N GLN A 63 -6.87 -2.14 -0.54
CA GLN A 63 -6.13 -2.98 0.40
C GLN A 63 -6.37 -2.55 1.86
N VAL A 64 -6.38 -1.24 2.14
CA VAL A 64 -6.68 -0.71 3.47
C VAL A 64 -8.09 -1.09 3.92
N PHE A 65 -9.11 -0.90 3.06
CA PHE A 65 -10.49 -1.27 3.37
C PHE A 65 -10.67 -2.77 3.58
N LYS A 66 -10.00 -3.60 2.77
CA LYS A 66 -10.01 -5.05 2.92
C LYS A 66 -9.43 -5.49 4.27
N ILE A 67 -8.35 -4.85 4.72
CA ILE A 67 -7.74 -5.11 6.02
C ILE A 67 -8.69 -4.66 7.14
N ALA A 68 -9.28 -3.47 7.02
CA ALA A 68 -10.24 -2.94 7.99
C ALA A 68 -11.48 -3.83 8.13
N ALA A 69 -12.03 -4.31 7.01
CA ALA A 69 -13.18 -5.23 6.99
C ALA A 69 -12.87 -6.59 7.63
N LYS A 70 -11.60 -7.02 7.63
CA LYS A 70 -11.15 -8.28 8.25
C LYS A 70 -10.90 -8.16 9.75
N LEU A 71 -10.85 -6.93 10.27
CA LEU A 71 -10.68 -6.63 11.69
C LEU A 71 -12.01 -6.51 12.45
N ASN A 72 -13.14 -6.51 11.74
CA ASN A 72 -14.49 -6.50 12.29
C ASN A 72 -15.06 -7.92 12.40
#